data_AF-A0A8H3L890-F1
#
_entry.id   AF-A0A8H3L890-F1
#
_cell.length_a   1.000
_cell.length_b   1.000
_cell.length_c   1.000
_cell.angle_alpha   90.00
_cell.angle_beta   90.00
_cell.angle_gamma   90.00
#
_symmetry.space_group_name_H-M   'P 1'
#
loop_
_entity.id
_entity.type
_entity.pdbx_description
1 polymer ?
#
loop_
_entity_poly.entity_id
_entity_poly.type
_entity_poly.pdbx_seq_one_letter_code
_entity_poly.pdbx_strand_id
1 'polypeptide(L)'
;MDSFFHQHLILNTRTHGRILHLKFGFKQHVFFHILGLYLPASTDPKYASIKQACLDYINKTLLINKPQDHYLILGDFNTTSNKKNQSSSNPIDNIIPLLKQFQFKDAVKHFNTTPPITHIANRIDYIFTSRNLLPHTYHAFTHTINEHQFFYTDHKLVGCLLNKFFFTTKPIRLTYRKLDDAPSPDKINYRDINTNTWKEYEQNSNITFDIPLPILSSQEDLDRAWSDFVNIINDLKSSLPKKNSPQNPYSAPLKLRQAHNKVFRLQQLLQTFNVKRILHVCNILCDKSTINTPAQQMYQKVNEIKSPHWNTYWGSNWIPYYRFLLNIKKSLHNIPFISSYIIPKHITLENFTPTKSFLKQLLQTLRFNYNTIKNDITKKNIEYFVEARNNNLTDNQSKMLYSILNRQPRKIMLSKLQYTDENNELTFTTDPDKIESLTRHHFQSYASPSQRNYYTSPDDLPPPWNEVYLP
;
A
#
# COMPACT_ATOMS: atom_id res chain seq x y z
N MET A 1 5.15 -10.41 6.45
CA MET A 1 4.98 -11.04 5.12
C MET A 1 5.52 -10.13 4.01
N ASP A 2 5.63 -8.83 4.30
CA ASP A 2 6.00 -7.75 3.37
C ASP A 2 7.34 -7.95 2.67
N SER A 3 8.36 -8.52 3.35
CA SER A 3 9.65 -8.77 2.70
C SER A 3 9.63 -9.91 1.68
N PHE A 4 8.70 -10.86 1.77
CA PHE A 4 8.67 -12.02 0.86
C PHE A 4 8.12 -11.61 -0.49
N PHE A 5 6.88 -11.13 -0.55
CA PHE A 5 6.26 -10.73 -1.83
C PHE A 5 7.00 -9.58 -2.50
N HIS A 6 7.55 -8.63 -1.72
CA HIS A 6 8.33 -7.55 -2.28
C HIS A 6 9.57 -8.03 -3.05
N GLN A 7 10.28 -9.06 -2.56
CA GLN A 7 11.41 -9.66 -3.28
C GLN A 7 11.02 -10.37 -4.57
N HIS A 8 9.74 -10.70 -4.74
CA HIS A 8 9.22 -11.41 -5.89
C HIS A 8 8.47 -10.51 -6.88
N LEU A 9 8.29 -9.22 -6.57
CA LEU A 9 7.56 -8.27 -7.41
C LEU A 9 8.35 -7.98 -8.70
N ILE A 10 7.70 -8.12 -9.85
CA ILE A 10 8.26 -7.87 -11.19
C ILE A 10 7.59 -6.66 -11.84
N LEU A 11 6.29 -6.48 -11.63
CA LEU A 11 5.51 -5.39 -12.24
C LEU A 11 4.56 -4.79 -11.22
N ASN A 12 4.45 -3.48 -11.24
CA ASN A 12 3.44 -2.72 -10.51
C ASN A 12 2.89 -1.63 -11.43
N THR A 13 1.74 -1.87 -12.03
CA THR A 13 1.07 -0.92 -12.93
C THR A 13 -0.18 -0.39 -12.26
N ARG A 14 -0.35 0.93 -12.28
CA ARG A 14 -1.56 1.63 -11.86
C ARG A 14 -2.12 2.36 -13.06
N THR A 15 -3.40 2.18 -13.36
CA THR A 15 -3.99 2.81 -14.55
C THR A 15 -5.44 3.21 -14.30
N HIS A 16 -5.84 4.30 -14.96
CA HIS A 16 -7.18 4.90 -14.91
C HIS A 16 -7.68 5.27 -13.50
N GLY A 17 -6.83 5.25 -12.47
CA GLY A 17 -7.24 5.39 -11.06
C GLY A 17 -8.14 4.25 -10.54
N ARG A 18 -8.28 3.16 -11.31
CA ARG A 18 -9.30 2.11 -11.10
C ARG A 18 -8.72 0.70 -11.13
N ILE A 19 -7.49 0.53 -11.64
CA ILE A 19 -6.82 -0.77 -11.77
C ILE A 19 -5.43 -0.70 -11.13
N LEU A 20 -5.14 -1.68 -10.27
CA LEU A 20 -3.81 -2.01 -9.77
C LEU A 20 -3.43 -3.41 -10.28
N HIS A 21 -2.39 -3.51 -11.10
CA HIS A 21 -1.85 -4.77 -11.59
C HIS A 21 -0.48 -5.03 -10.97
N LEU A 22 -0.38 -6.07 -10.16
CA LEU A 22 0.87 -6.56 -9.58
C LEU A 22 1.24 -7.91 -10.22
N LYS A 23 2.48 -8.07 -10.65
CA LYS A 23 3.03 -9.36 -11.12
C LYS A 23 4.16 -9.78 -10.22
N PHE A 24 4.13 -11.03 -9.76
CA PHE A 24 5.18 -11.66 -8.96
C PHE A 24 5.78 -12.86 -9.69
N GLY A 25 7.08 -13.08 -9.58
CA GLY A 25 7.77 -14.24 -10.16
C GLY A 25 8.31 -15.21 -9.12
N PHE A 26 8.00 -16.49 -9.31
CA PHE A 26 8.47 -17.59 -8.46
C PHE A 26 9.30 -18.59 -9.28
N LYS A 27 10.05 -19.49 -8.61
CA LYS A 27 10.80 -20.57 -9.29
C LYS A 27 9.85 -21.51 -10.05
N GLN A 28 10.40 -22.21 -11.05
CA GLN A 28 9.65 -23.04 -12.02
C GLN A 28 8.78 -22.23 -12.99
N HIS A 29 9.19 -20.97 -13.28
CA HIS A 29 8.51 -20.07 -14.20
C HIS A 29 7.07 -19.71 -13.83
N VAL A 30 6.65 -19.91 -12.58
CA VAL A 30 5.31 -19.53 -12.11
C VAL A 30 5.24 -18.01 -11.91
N PHE A 31 4.34 -17.35 -12.63
CA PHE A 31 4.02 -15.94 -12.40
C PHE A 31 2.66 -15.81 -11.73
N PHE A 32 2.60 -15.02 -10.67
CA PHE A 32 1.37 -14.74 -9.94
C PHE A 32 0.96 -13.30 -10.17
N HIS A 33 -0.24 -13.10 -10.70
CA HIS A 33 -0.79 -11.82 -11.07
C HIS A 33 -1.94 -11.46 -10.12
N ILE A 34 -1.92 -10.25 -9.58
CA ILE A 34 -3.04 -9.67 -8.83
C ILE A 34 -3.54 -8.46 -9.61
N LEU A 35 -4.80 -8.50 -10.02
CA LEU A 35 -5.51 -7.37 -10.60
C LEU A 35 -6.55 -6.88 -9.58
N GLY A 36 -6.23 -5.79 -8.88
CA GLY A 36 -7.15 -5.07 -8.00
C GLY A 36 -7.98 -4.08 -8.81
N LEU A 37 -9.31 -4.22 -8.76
CA LEU A 37 -10.26 -3.44 -9.54
C LEU A 37 -11.16 -2.60 -8.62
N TYR A 38 -11.43 -1.37 -9.05
CA TYR A 38 -12.50 -0.53 -8.54
C TYR A 38 -13.24 0.05 -9.74
N LEU A 39 -14.18 -0.69 -10.32
CA LEU A 39 -14.83 -0.30 -11.58
C LEU A 39 -15.93 0.73 -11.34
N PRO A 40 -16.19 1.66 -12.28
CA PRO A 40 -17.31 2.60 -12.15
C PRO A 40 -18.70 1.93 -12.14
N ALA A 41 -19.67 2.58 -11.50
CA ALA A 41 -21.07 2.16 -11.53
C ALA A 41 -21.62 2.09 -12.97
N SER A 42 -22.32 1.00 -13.28
CA SER A 42 -22.83 0.72 -14.65
C SER A 42 -23.85 1.72 -15.17
N THR A 43 -24.45 2.55 -14.31
CA THR A 43 -25.56 3.45 -14.66
C THR A 43 -25.13 4.89 -14.93
N ASP A 44 -23.86 5.24 -14.70
CA ASP A 44 -23.40 6.62 -14.85
C ASP A 44 -22.69 6.82 -16.22
N PRO A 45 -23.32 7.52 -17.17
CA PRO A 45 -22.77 7.74 -18.51
C PRO A 45 -21.46 8.53 -18.50
N LYS A 46 -21.17 9.31 -17.46
CA LYS A 46 -19.92 10.07 -17.32
C LYS A 46 -18.68 9.17 -17.30
N TYR A 47 -18.84 7.93 -16.84
CA TYR A 47 -17.72 6.99 -16.69
C TYR A 47 -17.64 5.93 -17.79
N ALA A 48 -18.46 6.03 -18.84
CA ALA A 48 -18.50 5.03 -19.92
C ALA A 48 -17.13 4.85 -20.61
N SER A 49 -16.44 5.95 -20.93
CA SER A 49 -15.11 5.93 -21.57
C SER A 49 -14.04 5.29 -20.68
N ILE A 50 -14.02 5.62 -19.39
CA ILE A 50 -13.08 5.05 -18.41
C ILE A 50 -13.35 3.56 -18.21
N LYS A 51 -14.63 3.16 -18.16
CA LYS A 51 -15.04 1.75 -18.05
C LYS A 51 -14.58 0.95 -19.26
N GLN A 52 -14.76 1.48 -20.46
CA GLN A 52 -14.27 0.88 -21.70
C GLN A 52 -12.75 0.67 -21.65
N ALA A 53 -12.00 1.72 -21.30
CA ALA A 53 -10.54 1.65 -21.21
C ALA A 53 -10.06 0.64 -20.16
N CYS A 54 -10.76 0.51 -19.02
CA CYS A 54 -10.48 -0.52 -18.03
C CYS A 54 -10.70 -1.93 -18.58
N LEU A 55 -11.79 -2.15 -19.32
CA LEU A 55 -12.11 -3.44 -19.93
C LEU A 55 -11.11 -3.81 -21.02
N ASP A 56 -10.72 -2.86 -21.87
CA ASP A 56 -9.71 -3.07 -22.91
C ASP A 56 -8.35 -3.43 -22.31
N TYR A 57 -7.95 -2.75 -21.23
CA TYR A 57 -6.72 -3.08 -20.49
C TYR A 57 -6.74 -4.51 -19.96
N ILE A 58 -7.86 -4.92 -19.33
CA ILE A 58 -8.00 -6.26 -18.77
C ILE A 58 -8.02 -7.30 -19.89
N ASN A 59 -8.79 -7.08 -20.96
CA ASN A 59 -8.84 -7.97 -22.11
C ASN A 59 -7.46 -8.16 -22.75
N LYS A 60 -6.74 -7.06 -23.01
CA LYS A 60 -5.37 -7.10 -23.55
C LYS A 60 -4.42 -7.88 -22.63
N THR A 61 -4.54 -7.69 -21.32
CA THR A 61 -3.74 -8.43 -20.33
C THR A 61 -4.02 -9.94 -20.38
N LEU A 62 -5.30 -10.32 -20.46
CA LEU A 62 -5.72 -11.72 -20.49
C LEU A 62 -5.44 -12.40 -21.84
N LEU A 63 -5.42 -11.67 -22.95
CA LEU A 63 -5.06 -12.20 -24.27
C LEU A 63 -3.59 -12.61 -24.37
N ILE A 64 -2.70 -11.95 -23.64
CA ILE A 64 -1.24 -12.23 -23.65
C ILE A 64 -0.88 -13.31 -22.59
N ASN A 65 -1.89 -13.87 -21.92
CA ASN A 65 -1.72 -14.84 -20.84
C ASN A 65 -0.97 -16.10 -21.29
N LYS A 66 0.07 -16.48 -20.55
CA LYS A 66 0.84 -17.71 -20.77
C LYS A 66 0.38 -18.81 -19.80
N PRO A 67 0.57 -20.11 -20.14
CA PRO A 67 0.17 -21.22 -19.26
C PRO A 67 0.72 -21.14 -17.82
N GLN A 68 1.87 -20.48 -17.66
CA GLN A 68 2.55 -20.30 -16.38
C GLN A 68 2.03 -19.12 -15.53
N ASP A 69 1.15 -18.27 -16.07
CA ASP A 69 0.59 -17.13 -15.36
C ASP A 69 -0.67 -17.55 -14.59
N HIS A 70 -0.72 -17.16 -13.33
CA HIS A 70 -1.78 -17.49 -12.38
C HIS A 70 -2.40 -16.18 -11.90
N TYR A 71 -3.70 -15.99 -12.15
CA TYR A 71 -4.36 -14.70 -11.92
C TYR A 71 -5.34 -14.75 -10.76
N LEU A 72 -5.26 -13.72 -9.94
CA LEU A 72 -6.25 -13.35 -8.94
C LEU A 72 -6.79 -11.96 -9.29
N ILE A 73 -8.04 -11.89 -9.74
CA ILE A 73 -8.72 -10.64 -10.09
C ILE A 73 -9.72 -10.35 -8.99
N LEU A 74 -9.59 -9.23 -8.28
CA LEU A 74 -10.37 -8.93 -7.09
C LEU A 74 -10.75 -7.47 -6.97
N GLY A 75 -11.82 -7.18 -6.25
CA GLY A 75 -12.22 -5.83 -5.88
C GLY A 75 -13.71 -5.58 -6.10
N ASP A 76 -14.09 -4.31 -6.16
CA ASP A 76 -15.45 -3.86 -6.41
C ASP A 76 -15.66 -3.68 -7.92
N PHE A 77 -16.54 -4.52 -8.46
CA PHE A 77 -16.83 -4.57 -9.90
C PHE A 77 -18.03 -3.69 -10.25
N ASN A 78 -18.76 -3.17 -9.26
CA ASN A 78 -19.97 -2.38 -9.43
C ASN A 78 -21.02 -3.00 -10.38
N THR A 79 -21.05 -4.34 -10.44
CA THR A 79 -21.97 -5.10 -11.28
C THR A 79 -22.35 -6.43 -10.62
N THR A 80 -23.56 -6.90 -10.89
CA THR A 80 -24.07 -8.17 -10.35
C THR A 80 -24.02 -9.26 -11.41
N SER A 81 -23.84 -10.52 -10.99
CA SER A 81 -23.85 -11.66 -11.92
C SER A 81 -25.22 -12.00 -12.53
N ASN A 82 -26.31 -11.36 -12.07
CA ASN A 82 -27.69 -11.83 -12.23
C ASN A 82 -28.66 -10.84 -12.91
N LYS A 83 -28.20 -9.94 -13.79
CA LYS A 83 -29.17 -9.23 -14.66
C LYS A 83 -29.46 -10.07 -15.91
N LYS A 84 -30.53 -10.88 -15.84
CA LYS A 84 -31.07 -11.65 -16.99
C LYS A 84 -31.77 -10.76 -18.04
N ASN A 85 -32.09 -9.50 -17.72
CA ASN A 85 -32.91 -8.64 -18.58
C ASN A 85 -32.28 -7.26 -18.77
N GLN A 86 -31.19 -7.16 -19.55
CA GLN A 86 -30.86 -5.92 -20.23
C GLN A 86 -30.64 -6.22 -21.70
N SER A 87 -31.65 -5.90 -22.50
CA SER A 87 -31.56 -5.64 -23.92
C SER A 87 -30.83 -4.32 -24.15
N SER A 88 -29.55 -4.23 -23.73
CA SER A 88 -28.69 -3.14 -24.17
C SER A 88 -27.82 -3.65 -25.31
N SER A 89 -27.90 -2.95 -26.44
CA SER A 89 -27.13 -3.19 -27.67
C SER A 89 -25.62 -2.93 -27.52
N ASN A 90 -25.15 -2.62 -26.30
CA ASN A 90 -23.75 -2.38 -26.00
C ASN A 90 -23.14 -3.61 -25.30
N PRO A 91 -22.24 -4.37 -25.96
CA PRO A 91 -21.65 -5.59 -25.40
C PRO A 91 -20.72 -5.38 -24.17
N ILE A 92 -20.64 -4.17 -23.61
CA ILE A 92 -19.50 -3.72 -22.81
C ILE A 92 -19.89 -3.21 -21.41
N ASP A 93 -21.01 -3.70 -20.87
CA ASP A 93 -21.48 -3.25 -19.55
C ASP A 93 -21.06 -4.13 -18.37
N ASN A 94 -20.57 -5.34 -18.63
CA ASN A 94 -20.26 -6.31 -17.58
C ASN A 94 -18.95 -7.05 -17.88
N ILE A 95 -17.98 -6.95 -16.97
CA ILE A 95 -16.71 -7.67 -17.06
C ILE A 95 -16.85 -9.18 -16.78
N ILE A 96 -17.90 -9.59 -16.05
CA ILE A 96 -18.07 -10.97 -15.61
C ILE A 96 -18.17 -11.96 -16.79
N PRO A 97 -18.96 -11.70 -17.86
CA PRO A 97 -18.95 -12.50 -19.08
C PRO A 97 -17.55 -12.67 -19.70
N LEU A 98 -16.77 -11.58 -19.81
CA LEU A 98 -15.40 -11.63 -20.32
C LEU A 98 -14.52 -12.57 -19.48
N LEU A 99 -14.56 -12.44 -18.15
CA LEU A 99 -13.79 -13.32 -17.27
C LEU A 99 -14.21 -14.80 -17.40
N LYS A 100 -15.50 -15.06 -17.56
CA LYS A 100 -16.02 -16.43 -17.81
C LYS A 100 -15.53 -16.99 -19.14
N GLN A 101 -15.43 -16.16 -20.19
CA GLN A 101 -14.88 -16.55 -21.49
C GLN A 101 -13.42 -17.00 -21.36
N PHE A 102 -12.63 -16.33 -20.53
CA PHE A 102 -11.27 -16.75 -20.15
C PHE A 102 -11.22 -17.87 -19.08
N GLN A 103 -12.34 -18.55 -18.83
CA GLN A 103 -12.47 -19.66 -17.88
C GLN A 103 -12.16 -19.33 -16.42
N PHE A 104 -12.21 -18.05 -16.03
CA PHE A 104 -12.07 -17.67 -14.61
C PHE A 104 -13.27 -18.17 -13.80
N LYS A 105 -12.99 -18.53 -12.55
CA LYS A 105 -13.99 -18.99 -11.60
C LYS A 105 -14.09 -18.02 -10.43
N ASP A 106 -15.32 -17.70 -10.07
CA ASP A 106 -15.63 -16.95 -8.87
C ASP A 106 -15.32 -17.79 -7.63
N ALA A 107 -14.29 -17.40 -6.87
CA ALA A 107 -13.79 -18.16 -5.74
C ALA A 107 -14.84 -18.26 -4.61
N VAL A 108 -15.59 -17.20 -4.34
CA VAL A 108 -16.62 -17.23 -3.28
C VAL A 108 -17.75 -18.18 -3.66
N LYS A 109 -18.20 -18.12 -4.92
CA LYS A 109 -19.23 -19.05 -5.44
C LYS A 109 -18.75 -20.50 -5.52
N HIS A 110 -17.45 -20.72 -5.73
CA HIS A 110 -16.89 -22.07 -5.71
C HIS A 110 -16.95 -22.72 -4.32
N PHE A 111 -16.71 -21.95 -3.25
CA PHE A 111 -16.67 -22.48 -1.87
C PHE A 111 -17.97 -22.31 -1.07
N ASN A 112 -18.95 -21.58 -1.59
CA ASN A 112 -20.21 -21.30 -0.89
C ASN A 112 -21.38 -21.44 -1.87
N THR A 113 -22.35 -22.30 -1.51
CA THR A 113 -23.56 -22.57 -2.32
C THR A 113 -24.35 -21.30 -2.62
N THR A 114 -24.43 -20.41 -1.62
CA THR A 114 -25.10 -19.11 -1.72
C THR A 114 -24.12 -18.02 -1.30
N PRO A 115 -23.44 -17.36 -2.26
CA PRO A 115 -22.51 -16.27 -1.98
C PRO A 115 -23.20 -15.11 -1.26
N PRO A 116 -22.66 -14.61 -0.14
CA PRO A 116 -23.28 -13.50 0.59
C PRO A 116 -23.30 -12.18 -0.20
N ILE A 117 -24.28 -11.34 0.09
CA ILE A 117 -24.33 -9.92 -0.32
C ILE A 117 -23.13 -9.19 0.27
N THR A 118 -22.47 -8.35 -0.54
CA THR A 118 -21.25 -7.62 -0.17
C THR A 118 -21.46 -6.13 0.02
N HIS A 119 -22.52 -5.55 -0.55
CA HIS A 119 -22.87 -4.13 -0.43
C HIS A 119 -24.39 -3.97 -0.30
N ILE A 120 -24.88 -3.39 0.79
CA ILE A 120 -26.31 -3.14 1.11
C ILE A 120 -27.26 -4.30 0.74
N ALA A 121 -27.69 -4.40 -0.53
CA ALA A 121 -28.58 -5.42 -1.07
C ALA A 121 -27.96 -6.29 -2.19
N ASN A 122 -26.80 -5.91 -2.73
CA ASN A 122 -26.17 -6.52 -3.89
C ASN A 122 -24.81 -7.15 -3.59
N ARG A 123 -24.45 -8.18 -4.36
CA ARG A 123 -23.09 -8.69 -4.42
C ARG A 123 -22.36 -8.08 -5.60
N ILE A 124 -21.43 -7.17 -5.31
CA ILE A 124 -20.65 -6.43 -6.31
C ILE A 124 -19.13 -6.58 -6.12
N ASP A 125 -18.71 -7.16 -4.99
CA ASP A 125 -17.31 -7.45 -4.69
C ASP A 125 -16.99 -8.91 -5.01
N TYR A 126 -15.99 -9.12 -5.85
CA TYR A 126 -15.64 -10.45 -6.36
C TYR A 126 -14.17 -10.77 -6.17
N ILE A 127 -13.90 -12.07 -6.13
CA ILE A 127 -12.57 -12.63 -6.33
C ILE A 127 -12.70 -13.72 -7.40
N PHE A 128 -12.11 -13.47 -8.57
CA PHE A 128 -11.99 -14.43 -9.66
C PHE A 128 -10.58 -15.01 -9.70
N THR A 129 -10.49 -16.33 -9.80
CA THR A 129 -9.24 -17.07 -9.94
C THR A 129 -9.15 -17.69 -11.32
N SER A 130 -7.97 -17.67 -11.93
CA SER A 130 -7.69 -18.48 -13.12
C SER A 130 -7.82 -19.97 -12.81
N ARG A 131 -8.07 -20.78 -13.84
CA ARG A 131 -8.29 -22.23 -13.70
C ARG A 131 -7.12 -22.97 -13.06
N ASN A 132 -5.89 -22.55 -13.34
CA ASN A 132 -4.66 -23.11 -12.76
C ASN A 132 -4.40 -22.65 -11.31
N LEU A 133 -4.97 -21.51 -10.86
CA LEU A 133 -4.83 -21.04 -9.49
C LEU A 133 -5.90 -21.61 -8.54
N LEU A 134 -7.09 -21.90 -9.05
CA LEU A 134 -8.23 -22.36 -8.24
C LEU A 134 -7.91 -23.58 -7.36
N PRO A 135 -7.21 -24.64 -7.83
CA PRO A 135 -6.83 -25.79 -6.98
C PRO A 135 -5.94 -25.44 -5.79
N HIS A 136 -5.24 -24.30 -5.86
CA HIS A 136 -4.42 -23.78 -4.77
C HIS A 136 -5.20 -22.86 -3.83
N THR A 137 -6.44 -22.53 -4.15
CA THR A 137 -7.36 -21.81 -3.26
C THR A 137 -8.15 -22.85 -2.47
N TYR A 138 -8.22 -22.75 -1.14
CA TYR A 138 -8.93 -23.75 -0.32
C TYR A 138 -10.09 -23.16 0.50
N HIS A 139 -10.24 -21.84 0.48
CA HIS A 139 -11.39 -21.19 1.09
C HIS A 139 -11.57 -19.79 0.52
N ALA A 140 -12.83 -19.35 0.39
CA ALA A 140 -13.19 -17.96 0.17
C ALA A 140 -14.36 -17.58 1.08
N PHE A 141 -14.36 -16.34 1.57
CA PHE A 141 -15.29 -15.87 2.58
C PHE A 141 -15.67 -14.41 2.34
N THR A 142 -16.80 -14.04 2.95
CA THR A 142 -17.28 -12.66 3.07
C THR A 142 -17.45 -12.35 4.55
N HIS A 143 -16.94 -11.23 5.02
CA HIS A 143 -16.97 -10.83 6.43
C HIS A 143 -17.45 -9.39 6.59
N THR A 144 -18.42 -9.17 7.47
CA THR A 144 -18.84 -7.82 7.84
C THR A 144 -17.74 -7.17 8.68
N ILE A 145 -17.29 -5.99 8.27
CA ILE A 145 -16.37 -5.17 9.07
C ILE A 145 -17.21 -4.47 10.14
N ASN A 146 -16.91 -4.73 11.41
CA ASN A 146 -17.64 -4.13 12.53
C ASN A 146 -17.20 -2.67 12.73
N GLU A 147 -18.06 -1.81 13.24
CA GLU A 147 -17.80 -0.39 13.55
C GLU A 147 -16.58 -0.18 14.47
N HIS A 148 -16.28 -1.17 15.32
CA HIS A 148 -15.08 -1.16 16.17
C HIS A 148 -13.79 -1.62 15.48
N GLN A 149 -13.82 -1.93 14.18
CA GLN A 149 -12.67 -2.42 13.40
C GLN A 149 -12.20 -1.38 12.37
N PHE A 150 -11.25 -0.54 12.79
CA PHE A 150 -10.35 0.30 11.97
C PHE A 150 -10.96 1.39 11.07
N PHE A 151 -12.13 1.20 10.44
CA PHE A 151 -12.82 2.21 9.62
C PHE A 151 -14.27 1.81 9.31
N TYR A 152 -15.12 2.80 9.01
CA TYR A 152 -16.51 2.60 8.59
C TYR A 152 -16.59 2.31 7.09
N THR A 153 -17.39 1.31 6.69
CA THR A 153 -17.69 1.01 5.30
C THR A 153 -19.04 0.31 5.18
N ASP A 154 -19.74 0.60 4.08
CA ASP A 154 -20.97 -0.05 3.63
C ASP A 154 -20.70 -1.35 2.83
N HIS A 155 -19.44 -1.68 2.57
CA HIS A 155 -19.01 -2.94 1.96
C HIS A 155 -18.58 -3.98 3.02
N LYS A 156 -18.71 -5.25 2.65
CA LYS A 156 -18.15 -6.39 3.41
C LYS A 156 -16.82 -6.82 2.79
N LEU A 157 -15.87 -7.22 3.64
CA LEU A 157 -14.60 -7.78 3.20
C LEU A 157 -14.82 -9.11 2.48
N VAL A 158 -14.38 -9.20 1.23
CA VAL A 158 -14.28 -10.47 0.49
C VAL A 158 -12.83 -10.92 0.49
N GLY A 159 -12.59 -12.19 0.85
CA GLY A 159 -11.24 -12.74 0.95
C GLY A 159 -11.16 -14.19 0.50
N CYS A 160 -9.97 -14.63 0.10
CA CYS A 160 -9.68 -16.03 -0.16
C CYS A 160 -8.34 -16.46 0.48
N LEU A 161 -8.20 -17.76 0.72
CA LEU A 161 -7.01 -18.37 1.29
C LEU A 161 -6.33 -19.25 0.25
N LEU A 162 -5.08 -18.89 -0.06
CA LEU A 162 -4.22 -19.64 -0.97
C LEU A 162 -3.29 -20.56 -0.16
N ASN A 163 -3.03 -21.75 -0.71
CA ASN A 163 -2.12 -22.72 -0.14
C ASN A 163 -0.70 -22.16 -0.19
N LYS A 164 0.00 -22.17 0.95
CA LYS A 164 1.39 -21.73 1.05
C LYS A 164 2.29 -22.46 0.06
N PHE A 165 2.01 -23.73 -0.24
CA PHE A 165 2.83 -24.53 -1.16
C PHE A 165 2.90 -23.97 -2.58
N PHE A 166 1.90 -23.20 -3.01
CA PHE A 166 1.95 -22.46 -4.26
C PHE A 166 3.16 -21.50 -4.32
N PHE A 167 3.57 -20.96 -3.17
CA PHE A 167 4.66 -19.98 -3.05
C PHE A 167 6.01 -20.57 -2.58
N THR A 168 6.10 -21.88 -2.27
CA THR A 168 7.29 -22.45 -1.57
C THR A 168 8.47 -22.82 -2.46
N THR A 169 8.54 -22.35 -3.69
CA THR A 169 9.74 -22.55 -4.51
C THR A 169 10.87 -21.62 -4.02
N LYS A 170 12.12 -22.11 -3.91
CA LYS A 170 13.29 -21.29 -3.48
C LYS A 170 13.31 -19.98 -4.29
N PRO A 171 13.69 -18.82 -3.72
CA PRO A 171 13.69 -17.57 -4.48
C PRO A 171 14.62 -17.65 -5.70
N ILE A 172 14.18 -17.13 -6.86
CA ILE A 172 15.12 -16.70 -7.88
C ILE A 172 15.69 -15.38 -7.35
N ARG A 173 16.99 -15.33 -7.04
CA ARG A 173 17.69 -14.04 -6.90
C ARG A 173 17.77 -13.45 -8.31
N LEU A 174 16.68 -12.83 -8.76
CA LEU A 174 16.82 -11.83 -9.81
C LEU A 174 17.51 -10.65 -9.15
N THR A 175 18.67 -10.27 -9.67
CA THR A 175 19.36 -9.05 -9.31
C THR A 175 18.42 -7.90 -9.61
N TYR A 176 17.71 -7.45 -8.59
CA TYR A 176 16.92 -6.25 -8.60
C TYR A 176 17.85 -5.10 -9.01
N ARG A 177 17.69 -4.55 -10.21
CA ARG A 177 18.16 -3.18 -10.44
C ARG A 177 17.26 -2.33 -9.57
N LYS A 178 17.87 -1.53 -8.69
CA LYS A 178 17.25 -0.56 -7.75
C LYS A 178 16.32 0.50 -8.40
N LEU A 179 15.88 0.31 -9.66
CA LEU A 179 15.27 1.34 -10.49
C LEU A 179 13.73 1.42 -10.37
N ASP A 180 13.04 0.39 -9.85
CA ASP A 180 11.56 0.36 -9.85
C ASP A 180 10.94 0.41 -8.44
N ASP A 181 11.52 1.20 -7.53
CA ASP A 181 10.81 1.63 -6.33
C ASP A 181 9.69 2.60 -6.74
N ALA A 182 8.44 2.36 -6.33
CA ALA A 182 7.35 3.29 -6.63
C ALA A 182 7.70 4.69 -6.09
N PRO A 183 7.53 5.76 -6.89
CA PRO A 183 7.79 7.10 -6.43
C PRO A 183 6.90 7.41 -5.22
N SER A 184 7.50 7.96 -4.16
CA SER A 184 6.73 8.42 -3.00
C SER A 184 5.77 9.51 -3.46
N PRO A 185 4.45 9.41 -3.20
CA PRO A 185 3.51 10.45 -3.59
C PRO A 185 3.88 11.83 -3.00
N ASP A 186 4.57 11.84 -1.86
CA ASP A 186 4.84 13.07 -1.11
C ASP A 186 6.23 13.68 -1.31
N LYS A 187 7.12 13.04 -2.08
CA LYS A 187 8.51 13.51 -2.23
C LYS A 187 8.80 13.82 -3.68
N ILE A 188 8.86 15.10 -4.02
CA ILE A 188 9.27 15.57 -5.33
C ILE A 188 10.79 15.38 -5.49
N ASN A 189 11.23 14.86 -6.63
CA ASN A 189 12.63 14.82 -6.99
C ASN A 189 13.05 16.12 -7.67
N TYR A 190 13.39 17.12 -6.86
CA TYR A 190 13.86 18.43 -7.35
C TYR A 190 15.12 18.40 -8.23
N ARG A 191 15.83 17.26 -8.32
CA ARG A 191 16.98 17.11 -9.25
C ARG A 191 16.56 16.83 -10.68
N ASP A 192 15.38 16.24 -10.87
CA ASP A 192 14.89 15.82 -12.18
C ASP A 192 13.91 16.86 -12.77
N ILE A 193 13.64 17.94 -12.02
CA ILE A 193 12.83 19.05 -12.52
C ILE A 193 13.69 19.89 -13.47
N ASN A 194 13.21 20.04 -14.70
CA ASN A 194 13.76 20.92 -15.73
C ASN A 194 12.82 22.11 -16.00
N THR A 195 13.27 23.05 -16.84
CA THR A 195 12.51 24.26 -17.19
C THR A 195 11.13 23.96 -17.78
N ASN A 196 10.99 22.88 -18.55
CA ASN A 196 9.71 22.51 -19.17
C ASN A 196 8.73 21.96 -18.13
N THR A 197 9.20 21.09 -17.21
CA THR A 197 8.37 20.58 -16.12
C THR A 197 7.93 21.69 -15.15
N TRP A 198 8.75 22.73 -14.96
CA TRP A 198 8.35 23.90 -14.19
C TRP A 198 7.29 24.74 -14.92
N LYS A 199 7.47 24.99 -16.23
CA LYS A 199 6.48 25.71 -17.04
C LYS A 199 5.13 25.00 -17.09
N GLU A 200 5.14 23.67 -17.22
CA GLU A 200 3.92 22.87 -17.20
C GLU A 200 3.22 22.93 -15.84
N TYR A 201 3.99 22.82 -14.74
CA TYR A 201 3.45 22.99 -13.39
C TYR A 201 2.88 24.40 -13.16
N GLU A 202 3.55 25.44 -13.64
CA GLU A 202 3.13 26.84 -13.57
C GLU A 202 1.83 27.07 -14.35
N GLN A 203 1.75 26.62 -15.61
CA GLN A 203 0.55 26.70 -16.43
C GLN A 203 -0.64 25.99 -15.79
N ASN A 204 -0.43 24.76 -15.31
CA ASN A 204 -1.47 24.00 -14.64
C ASN A 204 -1.90 24.66 -13.31
N SER A 205 -0.96 25.24 -12.56
CA SER A 205 -1.26 25.97 -11.33
C SER A 205 -2.10 27.21 -11.60
N ASN A 206 -1.74 28.00 -12.62
CA ASN A 206 -2.49 29.20 -12.99
C ASN A 206 -3.93 28.86 -13.38
N ILE A 207 -4.13 27.81 -14.18
CA ILE A 207 -5.48 27.35 -14.55
C ILE A 207 -6.27 26.87 -13.32
N THR A 208 -5.61 26.16 -12.41
CA THR A 208 -6.29 25.53 -11.26
C THR A 208 -6.61 26.53 -10.15
N PHE A 209 -5.82 27.59 -9.99
CA PHE A 209 -6.06 28.65 -9.00
C PHE A 209 -6.87 29.82 -9.54
N ASP A 210 -7.24 29.82 -10.83
CA ASP A 210 -8.20 30.77 -11.43
C ASP A 210 -9.66 30.41 -11.09
N ILE A 211 -9.89 29.90 -9.88
CA ILE A 211 -11.20 29.53 -9.36
C ILE A 211 -11.54 30.51 -8.24
N PRO A 212 -12.72 31.17 -8.27
CA PRO A 212 -13.12 32.08 -7.22
C PRO A 212 -13.19 31.35 -5.87
N LEU A 213 -12.69 32.03 -4.83
CA LEU A 213 -12.69 31.50 -3.47
C LEU A 213 -14.12 31.16 -3.03
N PRO A 214 -14.34 29.99 -2.38
CA PRO A 214 -15.66 29.62 -1.89
C PRO A 214 -16.10 30.60 -0.79
N ILE A 215 -17.40 30.88 -0.73
CA ILE A 215 -17.99 31.66 0.35
C ILE A 215 -17.94 30.83 1.63
N LEU A 216 -17.20 31.30 2.63
CA LEU A 216 -17.03 30.61 3.90
C LEU A 216 -18.04 31.13 4.92
N SER A 217 -19.00 30.29 5.31
CA SER A 217 -20.05 30.67 6.26
C SER A 217 -20.06 29.85 7.55
N SER A 218 -19.29 28.76 7.60
CA SER A 218 -19.23 27.85 8.74
C SER A 218 -17.84 27.18 8.88
N GLN A 219 -17.60 26.55 10.03
CA GLN A 219 -16.39 25.73 10.25
C GLN A 219 -16.33 24.53 9.30
N GLU A 220 -17.47 23.93 8.96
CA GLU A 220 -17.55 22.82 8.01
C GLU A 220 -17.17 23.25 6.58
N ASP A 221 -17.57 24.47 6.17
CA ASP A 221 -17.18 25.04 4.89
C ASP A 221 -15.67 25.30 4.84
N LEU A 222 -15.08 25.74 5.96
CA LEU A 222 -13.64 25.96 6.08
C LEU A 222 -12.86 24.65 6.00
N ASP A 223 -13.28 23.61 6.71
CA ASP A 223 -12.63 22.29 6.68
C ASP A 223 -12.75 21.64 5.29
N ARG A 224 -13.88 21.82 4.61
CA ARG A 224 -14.10 21.37 3.23
C ARG A 224 -13.22 22.13 2.24
N ALA A 225 -13.22 23.46 2.30
CA ALA A 225 -12.37 24.30 1.45
C ALA A 225 -10.87 23.99 1.65
N TRP A 226 -10.44 23.75 2.89
CA TRP A 226 -9.08 23.32 3.19
C TRP A 226 -8.76 21.94 2.59
N SER A 227 -9.68 20.98 2.72
CA SER A 227 -9.50 19.64 2.14
C SER A 227 -9.42 19.70 0.61
N ASP A 228 -10.29 20.49 -0.02
CA ASP A 228 -10.30 20.70 -1.46
C ASP A 228 -9.01 21.37 -1.95
N PHE A 229 -8.54 22.40 -1.23
CA PHE A 229 -7.25 23.04 -1.51
C PHE A 229 -6.08 22.05 -1.41
N VAL A 230 -6.03 21.23 -0.36
CA VAL A 230 -4.99 20.21 -0.19
C VAL A 230 -5.04 19.18 -1.32
N ASN A 231 -6.23 18.75 -1.74
CA ASN A 231 -6.41 17.83 -2.86
C ASN A 231 -5.92 18.44 -4.17
N ILE A 232 -6.32 19.68 -4.48
CA ILE A 232 -5.85 20.45 -5.64
C ILE A 232 -4.32 20.51 -5.68
N ILE A 233 -3.69 20.86 -4.56
CA ILE A 233 -2.22 20.93 -4.46
C ILE A 233 -1.58 19.56 -4.69
N ASN A 234 -2.18 18.48 -4.17
CA ASN A 234 -1.65 17.13 -4.35
C ASN A 234 -1.78 16.65 -5.81
N ASP A 235 -2.88 17.00 -6.47
CA ASP A 235 -3.13 16.72 -7.88
C ASP A 235 -2.15 17.50 -8.76
N LEU A 236 -1.92 18.79 -8.49
CA LEU A 236 -0.90 19.59 -9.17
C LEU A 236 0.49 19.00 -9.00
N LYS A 237 0.85 18.56 -7.79
CA LYS A 237 2.14 17.90 -7.50
C LYS A 237 2.28 16.53 -8.17
N SER A 238 1.21 15.96 -8.73
CA SER A 238 1.28 14.67 -9.43
C SER A 238 2.04 14.77 -10.76
N SER A 239 2.06 15.95 -11.40
CA SER A 239 2.81 16.22 -12.64
C SER A 239 4.32 16.33 -12.41
N LEU A 240 4.75 16.59 -11.17
CA LEU A 240 6.17 16.76 -10.84
C LEU A 240 6.88 15.40 -10.69
N PRO A 241 8.14 15.28 -11.12
CA PRO A 241 8.92 14.07 -10.96
C PRO A 241 9.05 13.72 -9.48
N LYS A 242 8.77 12.46 -9.12
CA LYS A 242 8.73 12.01 -7.72
C LYS A 242 9.94 11.15 -7.38
N LYS A 243 10.43 11.29 -6.15
CA LYS A 243 11.56 10.55 -5.63
C LYS A 243 11.09 9.16 -5.20
N ASN A 244 11.79 8.15 -5.66
CA ASN A 244 11.69 6.80 -5.14
C ASN A 244 12.06 6.81 -3.66
N SER A 245 11.11 6.51 -2.79
CA SER A 245 11.42 6.29 -1.37
C SER A 245 11.55 4.79 -1.17
N PRO A 246 12.72 4.28 -0.75
CA PRO A 246 12.76 2.92 -0.25
C PRO A 246 11.82 2.87 0.96
N GLN A 247 10.74 2.10 0.87
CA GLN A 247 10.01 1.68 2.05
C GLN A 247 10.94 0.77 2.82
N ASN A 248 11.83 1.34 3.63
CA ASN A 248 12.75 0.56 4.42
C ASN A 248 11.92 -0.20 5.47
N PRO A 249 11.82 -1.54 5.42
CA PRO A 249 11.06 -2.32 6.41
C PRO A 249 11.65 -2.21 7.83
N TYR A 250 12.82 -1.56 7.96
CA TYR A 250 13.50 -1.24 9.21
C TYR A 250 13.25 0.19 9.72
N SER A 251 12.42 1.00 9.05
CA SER A 251 12.13 2.40 9.46
C SER A 251 11.42 2.50 10.81
N ALA A 252 10.63 1.50 11.17
CA ALA A 252 9.94 1.44 12.44
C ALA A 252 10.89 1.06 13.60
N PRO A 253 10.75 1.66 14.80
CA PRO A 253 11.55 1.31 15.97
C PRO A 253 11.52 -0.20 16.29
N LEU A 254 12.66 -0.74 16.75
CA LEU A 254 12.83 -2.19 16.99
C LEU A 254 11.75 -2.77 17.90
N LYS A 255 11.42 -2.07 18.99
CA LYS A 255 10.37 -2.49 19.95
C LYS A 255 9.00 -2.66 19.27
N LEU A 256 8.62 -1.70 18.42
CA LEU A 256 7.36 -1.76 17.65
C LEU A 256 7.36 -2.94 16.68
N ARG A 257 8.47 -3.17 15.98
CA ARG A 257 8.62 -4.31 15.05
C ARG A 257 8.55 -5.65 15.78
N GLN A 258 9.19 -5.79 16.92
CA GLN A 258 9.12 -6.99 17.74
C GLN A 258 7.69 -7.29 18.22
N ALA A 259 6.96 -6.26 18.68
CA ALA A 259 5.56 -6.40 19.09
C ALA A 259 4.66 -6.81 17.92
N HIS A 260 4.80 -6.16 16.77
CA HIS A 260 4.09 -6.52 15.54
C HIS A 260 4.37 -7.98 15.13
N ASN A 261 5.65 -8.40 15.15
CA ASN A 261 6.04 -9.76 14.78
C ASN A 261 5.43 -10.82 15.71
N LYS A 262 5.27 -10.53 17.00
CA LYS A 262 4.58 -11.42 17.95
C LYS A 262 3.10 -11.57 17.57
N VAL A 263 2.41 -10.45 17.32
CA VAL A 263 1.00 -10.43 16.87
C VAL A 263 0.84 -11.23 15.58
N PHE A 264 1.67 -10.94 14.58
CA PHE A 264 1.62 -11.57 13.26
C PHE A 264 1.86 -13.08 13.34
N ARG A 265 2.90 -13.52 14.06
CA ARG A 265 3.18 -14.96 14.25
C ARG A 265 2.03 -15.70 14.93
N LEU A 266 1.42 -15.10 15.96
CA LEU A 266 0.30 -15.72 16.65
C LEU A 266 -0.97 -15.78 15.78
N GLN A 267 -1.22 -14.78 14.94
CA GLN A 267 -2.29 -14.81 13.94
C GLN A 267 -2.07 -15.94 12.94
N GLN A 268 -0.85 -16.11 12.42
CA GLN A 268 -0.51 -17.21 11.52
C GLN A 268 -0.75 -18.58 12.17
N LEU A 269 -0.38 -18.74 13.44
CA LEU A 269 -0.68 -19.95 14.19
C LEU A 269 -2.20 -20.18 14.30
N LEU A 270 -2.98 -19.15 14.66
CA LEU A 270 -4.43 -19.28 14.76
C LEU A 270 -5.10 -19.67 13.43
N GLN A 271 -4.52 -19.31 12.28
CA GLN A 271 -5.02 -19.76 10.97
C GLN A 271 -4.89 -21.29 10.79
N THR A 272 -3.95 -21.96 11.47
CA THR A 272 -3.85 -23.43 11.42
C THR A 272 -4.94 -24.12 12.24
N PHE A 273 -5.62 -23.41 13.13
CA PHE A 273 -6.79 -23.90 13.88
C PHE A 273 -8.12 -23.74 13.09
N ASN A 274 -8.05 -23.37 11.81
CA ASN A 274 -9.23 -23.33 10.94
C ASN A 274 -9.64 -24.75 10.52
N VAL A 275 -10.86 -25.15 10.89
CA VAL A 275 -11.42 -26.48 10.62
C VAL A 275 -11.39 -26.83 9.13
N LYS A 276 -11.76 -25.89 8.24
CA LYS A 276 -11.76 -26.12 6.79
C LYS A 276 -10.35 -26.41 6.27
N ARG A 277 -9.34 -25.71 6.79
CA ARG A 277 -7.93 -25.93 6.44
C ARG A 277 -7.44 -27.29 6.93
N ILE A 278 -7.79 -27.67 8.15
CA ILE A 278 -7.42 -28.98 8.72
C ILE A 278 -8.00 -30.10 7.84
N LEU A 279 -9.31 -30.06 7.58
CA LEU A 279 -10.00 -31.05 6.76
C LEU A 279 -9.39 -31.14 5.36
N HIS A 280 -9.17 -30.01 4.69
CA HIS A 280 -8.57 -29.99 3.35
C HIS A 280 -7.19 -30.66 3.30
N VAL A 281 -6.29 -30.31 4.23
CA VAL A 281 -4.93 -30.89 4.24
C VAL A 281 -4.97 -32.37 4.62
N CYS A 282 -5.80 -32.76 5.58
CA CYS A 282 -5.94 -34.16 5.98
C CYS A 282 -6.58 -35.03 4.88
N ASN A 283 -7.51 -34.49 4.09
CA ASN A 283 -8.06 -35.18 2.91
C ASN A 283 -7.01 -35.37 1.81
N ILE A 284 -6.15 -34.37 1.55
CA ILE A 284 -5.01 -34.53 0.62
C ILE A 284 -4.04 -35.63 1.09
N LEU A 285 -3.78 -35.71 2.40
CA LEU A 285 -2.94 -36.78 2.97
C LEU A 285 -3.59 -38.15 2.81
N CYS A 286 -4.91 -38.22 2.98
CA CYS A 286 -5.70 -39.42 2.75
C CYS A 286 -5.53 -39.91 1.30
N ASP A 287 -5.75 -39.02 0.31
CA ASP A 287 -5.64 -39.35 -1.12
C ASP A 287 -4.26 -39.91 -1.50
N LYS A 288 -3.18 -39.39 -0.88
CA LYS A 288 -1.81 -39.85 -1.12
C LYS A 288 -1.49 -41.22 -0.52
N SER A 289 -2.18 -41.61 0.55
CA SER A 289 -1.99 -42.91 1.21
C SER A 289 -2.69 -44.06 0.48
N THR A 290 -3.63 -43.74 -0.41
CA THR A 290 -4.51 -44.68 -1.12
C THR A 290 -4.20 -44.70 -2.61
N ILE A 291 -3.08 -45.32 -3.01
CA ILE A 291 -2.83 -45.60 -4.43
C ILE A 291 -3.61 -46.86 -4.90
N ASN A 292 -4.10 -47.73 -3.99
CA ASN A 292 -4.63 -49.06 -4.35
C ASN A 292 -5.97 -49.49 -3.69
N THR A 293 -6.89 -48.58 -3.32
CA THR A 293 -8.19 -49.01 -2.74
C THR A 293 -9.36 -48.11 -3.15
N PRO A 294 -10.60 -48.63 -3.25
CA PRO A 294 -11.76 -47.87 -3.72
C PRO A 294 -12.12 -46.72 -2.78
N ALA A 295 -12.70 -45.66 -3.36
CA ALA A 295 -13.07 -44.37 -2.76
C ALA A 295 -13.40 -44.41 -1.26
N GLN A 296 -12.42 -44.03 -0.42
CA GLN A 296 -12.68 -43.72 0.99
C GLN A 296 -13.40 -42.37 1.09
N GLN A 297 -14.45 -42.29 1.93
CA GLN A 297 -15.16 -41.05 2.20
C GLN A 297 -14.20 -40.00 2.78
N MET A 298 -14.21 -38.80 2.19
CA MET A 298 -13.47 -37.65 2.70
C MET A 298 -13.94 -37.26 4.11
N TYR A 299 -13.00 -36.83 4.97
CA TYR A 299 -13.33 -36.31 6.30
C TYR A 299 -14.25 -35.09 6.17
N GLN A 300 -15.37 -35.11 6.90
CA GLN A 300 -16.31 -33.98 7.00
C GLN A 300 -16.13 -33.24 8.32
N LYS A 301 -15.71 -33.96 9.37
CA LYS A 301 -15.50 -33.38 10.71
C LYS A 301 -14.12 -33.72 11.26
N VAL A 302 -13.66 -32.87 12.17
CA VAL A 302 -12.30 -32.96 12.74
C VAL A 302 -12.10 -34.21 13.59
N ASN A 303 -13.14 -34.67 14.28
CA ASN A 303 -13.16 -35.88 15.10
C ASN A 303 -13.08 -37.17 14.27
N GLU A 304 -13.33 -37.12 12.97
CA GLU A 304 -13.24 -38.28 12.06
C GLU A 304 -11.81 -38.49 11.54
N ILE A 305 -10.91 -37.52 11.73
CA ILE A 305 -9.55 -37.55 11.18
C ILE A 305 -8.74 -38.64 11.89
N LYS A 306 -8.18 -39.57 11.09
CA LYS A 306 -7.30 -40.64 11.59
C LYS A 306 -6.02 -40.06 12.22
N SER A 307 -5.56 -40.69 13.30
CA SER A 307 -4.38 -40.27 14.08
C SER A 307 -3.12 -39.97 13.24
N PRO A 308 -2.74 -40.78 12.22
CA PRO A 308 -1.56 -40.48 11.39
C PRO A 308 -1.66 -39.14 10.64
N HIS A 309 -2.83 -38.82 10.07
CA HIS A 309 -3.06 -37.57 9.34
C HIS A 309 -3.12 -36.36 10.29
N TRP A 310 -3.72 -36.54 11.47
CA TRP A 310 -3.76 -35.53 12.51
C TRP A 310 -2.36 -35.18 13.03
N ASN A 311 -1.57 -36.19 13.36
CA ASN A 311 -0.21 -36.03 13.87
C ASN A 311 0.72 -35.41 12.81
N THR A 312 0.55 -35.80 11.54
CA THR A 312 1.31 -35.19 10.43
C THR A 312 0.98 -33.71 10.27
N TYR A 313 -0.31 -33.35 10.30
CA TYR A 313 -0.76 -31.97 10.21
C TYR A 313 -0.18 -31.12 11.36
N TRP A 314 -0.37 -31.55 12.60
CA TRP A 314 0.06 -30.77 13.76
C TRP A 314 1.56 -30.81 14.01
N GLY A 315 2.25 -31.88 13.62
CA GLY A 315 3.71 -31.95 13.68
C GLY A 315 4.36 -30.79 12.92
N SER A 316 3.86 -30.49 11.71
CA SER A 316 4.37 -29.39 10.89
C SER A 316 3.84 -28.01 11.28
N ASN A 317 2.63 -27.93 11.85
CA ASN A 317 1.95 -26.65 12.10
C ASN A 317 2.04 -26.16 13.56
N TRP A 318 2.29 -27.03 14.55
CA TRP A 318 2.36 -26.68 15.99
C TRP A 318 3.79 -26.57 16.51
N ILE A 319 4.63 -27.57 16.24
CA ILE A 319 5.99 -27.69 16.79
C ILE A 319 6.84 -26.43 16.54
N PRO A 320 6.83 -25.81 15.34
CA PRO A 320 7.60 -24.59 15.08
C PRO A 320 7.21 -23.40 15.96
N TYR A 321 5.97 -23.37 16.48
CA TYR A 321 5.46 -22.29 17.32
C TYR A 321 5.57 -22.59 18.82
N TYR A 322 5.80 -23.84 19.21
CA TYR A 322 5.84 -24.23 20.62
C TYR A 322 6.86 -23.42 21.43
N ARG A 323 8.11 -23.33 20.97
CA ARG A 323 9.16 -22.51 21.63
C ARG A 323 8.80 -21.02 21.67
N PHE A 324 8.14 -20.51 20.63
CA PHE A 324 7.69 -19.13 20.57
C PHE A 324 6.62 -18.83 21.64
N LEU A 325 5.66 -19.73 21.84
CA LEU A 325 4.63 -19.58 22.87
C LEU A 325 5.22 -19.66 24.29
N LEU A 326 6.18 -20.55 24.53
CA LEU A 326 6.88 -20.61 25.82
C LEU A 326 7.63 -19.31 26.13
N ASN A 327 8.29 -18.72 25.13
CA ASN A 327 8.96 -17.43 25.29
C ASN A 327 7.98 -16.29 25.60
N ILE A 328 6.80 -16.29 24.96
CA ILE A 328 5.75 -15.33 25.29
C ILE A 328 5.28 -15.52 26.73
N LYS A 329 4.98 -16.77 27.14
CA LYS A 329 4.55 -17.10 28.50
C LYS A 329 5.56 -16.60 29.53
N LYS A 330 6.86 -16.82 29.30
CA LYS A 330 7.94 -16.29 30.16
C LYS A 330 7.90 -14.76 30.24
N SER A 331 7.73 -14.07 29.12
CA SER A 331 7.70 -12.60 29.08
C SER A 331 6.46 -11.97 29.69
N LEU A 332 5.32 -12.69 29.72
CA LEU A 332 4.03 -12.21 30.20
C LEU A 332 3.52 -12.99 31.42
N HIS A 333 4.45 -13.50 32.24
CA HIS A 333 4.12 -14.34 33.40
C HIS A 333 3.26 -13.62 34.44
N ASN A 334 3.30 -12.28 34.48
CA ASN A 334 2.50 -11.46 35.38
C ASN A 334 0.99 -11.50 35.08
N ILE A 335 0.58 -12.01 33.91
CA ILE A 335 -0.83 -12.06 33.50
C ILE A 335 -1.44 -13.40 33.95
N PRO A 336 -2.45 -13.41 34.85
CA PRO A 336 -2.94 -14.62 35.49
C PRO A 336 -3.34 -15.73 34.52
N PHE A 337 -4.14 -15.43 33.50
CA PHE A 337 -4.60 -16.44 32.53
C PHE A 337 -3.47 -17.03 31.67
N ILE A 338 -2.36 -16.29 31.48
CA ILE A 338 -1.19 -16.77 30.73
C ILE A 338 -0.34 -17.67 31.62
N SER A 339 -0.19 -17.30 32.89
CA SER A 339 0.59 -18.06 33.86
C SER A 339 -0.04 -19.44 34.14
N SER A 340 -1.36 -19.48 34.32
CA SER A 340 -2.11 -20.68 34.69
C SER A 340 -2.27 -21.68 33.55
N TYR A 341 -2.30 -21.22 32.29
CA TYR A 341 -2.51 -22.10 31.15
C TYR A 341 -1.27 -22.93 30.81
N ILE A 342 -1.40 -24.25 30.74
CA ILE A 342 -0.33 -25.17 30.33
C ILE A 342 -0.37 -25.32 28.80
N ILE A 343 0.67 -24.83 28.12
CA ILE A 343 0.79 -24.96 26.66
C ILE A 343 1.12 -26.42 26.32
N PRO A 344 0.25 -27.15 25.60
CA PRO A 344 0.47 -28.56 25.31
C PRO A 344 1.62 -28.76 24.32
N LYS A 345 2.40 -29.84 24.49
CA LYS A 345 3.46 -30.21 23.55
C LYS A 345 2.90 -30.67 22.20
N HIS A 346 1.75 -31.33 22.20
CA HIS A 346 1.05 -31.83 21.02
C HIS A 346 -0.43 -31.43 21.09
N ILE A 347 -1.02 -31.13 19.93
CA ILE A 347 -2.45 -30.84 19.82
C ILE A 347 -3.21 -32.16 19.72
N THR A 348 -4.13 -32.41 20.64
CA THR A 348 -5.07 -33.53 20.66
C THR A 348 -6.49 -33.03 20.43
N LEU A 349 -7.44 -33.92 20.16
CA LEU A 349 -8.85 -33.53 20.02
C LEU A 349 -9.39 -32.88 21.30
N GLU A 350 -8.97 -33.38 22.48
CA GLU A 350 -9.37 -32.87 23.79
C GLU A 350 -8.86 -31.46 24.05
N ASN A 351 -7.59 -31.18 23.72
CA ASN A 351 -6.98 -29.89 24.01
C ASN A 351 -7.14 -28.85 22.89
N PHE A 352 -7.71 -29.23 21.73
CA PHE A 352 -7.86 -28.38 20.56
C PHE A 352 -8.67 -27.12 20.85
N THR A 353 -9.88 -27.27 21.42
CA THR A 353 -10.78 -26.15 21.70
C THR A 353 -10.25 -25.24 22.81
N PRO A 354 -9.81 -25.76 23.97
CA PRO A 354 -9.17 -24.94 25.01
C PRO A 354 -7.95 -24.17 24.50
N THR A 355 -7.06 -24.82 23.73
CA THR A 355 -5.86 -24.18 23.18
C THR A 355 -6.21 -23.08 22.20
N LYS A 356 -7.20 -23.30 21.32
CA LYS A 356 -7.66 -22.27 20.39
C LYS A 356 -8.23 -21.05 21.12
N SER A 357 -8.99 -21.27 22.19
CA SER A 357 -9.54 -20.19 23.02
C SER A 357 -8.42 -19.38 23.69
N PHE A 358 -7.46 -20.06 24.32
CA PHE A 358 -6.28 -19.44 24.91
C PHE A 358 -5.50 -18.59 23.90
N LEU A 359 -5.22 -19.11 22.71
CA LEU A 359 -4.48 -18.37 21.67
C LEU A 359 -5.22 -17.11 21.20
N LYS A 360 -6.56 -17.12 21.16
CA LYS A 360 -7.37 -15.94 20.83
C LYS A 360 -7.23 -14.84 21.89
N GLN A 361 -7.32 -15.21 23.17
CA GLN A 361 -7.15 -14.25 24.28
C GLN A 361 -5.71 -13.71 24.31
N LEU A 362 -4.71 -14.58 24.09
CA LEU A 362 -3.32 -14.18 23.97
C LEU A 362 -3.12 -13.19 22.82
N LEU A 363 -3.78 -13.40 21.67
CA LEU A 363 -3.69 -12.49 20.53
C LEU A 363 -4.26 -11.11 20.84
N GLN A 364 -5.39 -11.03 21.54
CA GLN A 364 -5.96 -9.75 21.97
C GLN A 364 -4.99 -9.01 22.90
N THR A 365 -4.40 -9.72 23.86
CA THR A 365 -3.39 -9.16 24.77
C THR A 365 -2.17 -8.61 24.02
N LEU A 366 -1.65 -9.34 23.03
CA LEU A 366 -0.52 -8.86 22.23
C LEU A 366 -0.88 -7.66 21.34
N ARG A 367 -2.10 -7.62 20.79
CA ARG A 367 -2.59 -6.47 20.01
C ARG A 367 -2.69 -5.22 20.88
N PHE A 368 -3.21 -5.36 22.09
CA PHE A 368 -3.28 -4.26 23.05
C PHE A 368 -1.87 -3.70 23.33
N ASN A 369 -0.91 -4.56 23.68
CA ASN A 369 0.48 -4.15 23.92
C ASN A 369 1.11 -3.46 22.69
N TYR A 370 0.90 -4.00 21.49
CA TYR A 370 1.36 -3.37 20.25
C TYR A 370 0.79 -1.95 20.08
N ASN A 371 -0.50 -1.75 20.33
CA ASN A 371 -1.15 -0.45 20.22
C ASN A 371 -0.62 0.54 21.27
N THR A 372 -0.40 0.08 22.51
CA THR A 372 0.23 0.91 23.55
C THR A 372 1.61 1.40 23.12
N ILE A 373 2.48 0.49 22.65
CA ILE A 373 3.83 0.85 22.16
C ILE A 373 3.75 1.83 20.98
N LYS A 374 2.81 1.62 20.05
CA LYS A 374 2.61 2.50 18.90
C LYS A 374 2.22 3.90 19.35
N ASN A 375 1.24 4.01 20.24
CA ASN A 375 0.74 5.28 20.74
C ASN A 375 1.83 6.05 21.50
N ASP A 376 2.62 5.37 22.34
CA ASP A 376 3.74 5.99 23.06
C ASP A 376 4.79 6.55 22.12
N ILE A 377 5.14 5.82 21.05
CA ILE A 377 6.11 6.28 20.05
C ILE A 377 5.55 7.48 19.28
N THR A 378 4.28 7.42 18.87
CA THR A 378 3.62 8.53 18.17
C THR A 378 3.59 9.78 19.03
N LYS A 379 3.21 9.65 20.32
CA LYS A 379 3.19 10.76 21.27
C LYS A 379 4.58 11.41 21.40
N LYS A 380 5.62 10.60 21.65
CA LYS A 380 7.00 11.10 21.76
C LYS A 380 7.50 11.78 20.50
N ASN A 381 7.14 11.27 19.32
CA ASN A 381 7.51 11.91 18.05
C ASN A 381 6.83 13.27 17.90
N ILE A 382 5.54 13.37 18.23
CA ILE A 382 4.81 14.64 18.19
C ILE A 382 5.47 15.65 19.12
N GLU A 383 5.71 15.26 20.38
CA GLU A 383 6.39 16.10 21.39
C GLU A 383 7.75 16.58 20.87
N TYR A 384 8.58 15.67 20.35
CA TYR A 384 9.88 15.99 19.78
C TYR A 384 9.80 17.00 18.63
N PHE A 385 8.88 16.81 17.67
CA PHE A 385 8.77 17.71 16.52
C PHE A 385 8.19 19.07 16.90
N VAL A 386 7.30 19.14 17.89
CA VAL A 386 6.79 20.40 18.43
C VAL A 386 7.91 21.17 19.10
N GLU A 387 8.68 20.52 19.99
CA GLU A 387 9.81 21.14 20.68
C GLU A 387 10.89 21.58 19.70
N ALA A 388 11.27 20.72 18.75
CA ALA A 388 12.24 21.07 17.71
C ALA A 388 11.77 22.26 16.85
N ARG A 389 10.46 22.38 16.58
CA ARG A 389 9.92 23.52 15.83
C ARG A 389 9.99 24.81 16.65
N ASN A 390 9.64 24.76 17.93
CA ASN A 390 9.74 25.91 18.83
C ASN A 390 11.19 26.37 18.98
N ASN A 391 12.13 25.44 19.16
CA ASN A 391 13.56 25.76 19.23
C ASN A 391 14.07 26.32 17.89
N ASN A 392 13.64 25.78 16.75
CA ASN A 392 14.01 26.36 15.46
C ASN A 392 13.40 27.76 15.24
N LEU A 393 12.23 28.07 15.80
CA LEU A 393 11.64 29.41 15.70
C LEU A 393 12.51 30.46 16.42
N THR A 394 13.05 30.11 17.59
CA THR A 394 13.87 30.99 18.41
C THR A 394 15.34 31.02 17.96
N ASP A 395 15.94 29.85 17.74
CA ASP A 395 17.40 29.71 17.64
C ASP A 395 17.89 29.45 16.20
N ASN A 396 17.02 28.99 15.29
CA ASN A 396 17.44 28.60 13.93
C ASN A 396 16.33 28.75 12.89
N GLN A 397 15.94 30.00 12.64
CA GLN A 397 14.85 30.36 11.73
C GLN A 397 15.08 29.84 10.30
N SER A 398 16.34 29.76 9.84
CA SER A 398 16.67 29.17 8.54
C SER A 398 16.27 27.70 8.47
N LYS A 399 16.53 26.90 9.52
CA LYS A 399 16.13 25.49 9.58
C LYS A 399 14.62 25.32 9.63
N MET A 400 13.90 26.24 10.30
CA MET A 400 12.44 26.29 10.24
C MET A 400 11.95 26.55 8.81
N LEU A 401 12.47 27.58 8.14
CA LEU A 401 12.09 27.92 6.76
C LEU A 401 12.38 26.77 5.80
N TYR A 402 13.53 26.11 5.92
CA TYR A 402 13.85 24.93 5.13
C TYR A 402 12.88 23.77 5.38
N SER A 403 12.47 23.55 6.64
CA SER A 403 11.48 22.53 6.98
C SER A 403 10.11 22.85 6.39
N ILE A 404 9.64 24.10 6.48
CA ILE A 404 8.33 24.53 5.98
C ILE A 404 8.28 24.44 4.46
N LEU A 405 9.33 24.92 3.79
CA LEU A 405 9.41 24.91 2.33
C LEU A 405 9.83 23.55 1.78
N ASN A 406 10.07 22.55 2.63
CA ASN A 406 10.62 21.24 2.28
C ASN A 406 11.89 21.34 1.41
N ARG A 407 12.72 22.35 1.69
CA ARG A 407 13.94 22.66 0.93
C ARG A 407 15.15 22.05 1.64
N GLN A 408 16.03 21.45 0.86
CA GLN A 408 17.37 21.10 1.32
C GLN A 408 18.30 22.30 1.06
N PRO A 409 19.14 22.71 2.04
CA PRO A 409 20.15 23.73 1.78
C PRO A 409 21.06 23.26 0.65
N ARG A 410 21.12 24.03 -0.44
CA ARG A 410 22.01 23.78 -1.56
C ARG A 410 23.31 24.52 -1.29
N LYS A 411 24.43 23.81 -1.21
CA LYS A 411 25.76 24.39 -1.12
C LYS A 411 26.42 24.34 -2.50
N ILE A 412 26.77 25.50 -3.04
CA ILE A 412 27.62 25.57 -4.24
C ILE A 412 29.06 25.60 -3.73
N MET A 413 29.88 24.65 -4.16
CA MET A 413 31.32 24.65 -3.88
C MET A 413 32.02 25.25 -5.09
N LEU A 414 32.63 26.42 -4.89
CA LEU A 414 33.43 27.10 -5.90
C LEU A 414 34.90 26.82 -5.59
N SER A 415 35.53 25.97 -6.39
CA SER A 415 36.96 25.62 -6.27
C SER A 415 37.87 26.50 -7.14
N LYS A 416 37.30 27.18 -8.13
CA LYS A 416 37.99 28.14 -9.00
C LYS A 416 36.98 29.16 -9.49
N LEU A 417 37.31 30.44 -9.40
CA LEU A 417 36.44 31.54 -9.83
C LEU A 417 37.17 32.38 -10.89
N GLN A 418 36.49 32.66 -11.99
CA GLN A 418 36.95 33.57 -13.04
C GLN A 418 36.45 34.97 -12.70
N TYR A 419 37.34 35.96 -12.70
CA TYR A 419 37.00 37.35 -12.41
C TYR A 419 37.87 38.28 -13.25
N THR A 420 37.36 39.50 -13.46
CA THR A 420 38.11 40.56 -14.12
C THR A 420 38.96 41.27 -13.08
N ASP A 421 40.27 41.37 -13.34
CA ASP A 421 41.18 42.08 -12.44
C ASP A 421 41.12 43.61 -12.66
N GLU A 422 41.91 44.37 -11.90
CA GLU A 422 41.98 45.83 -11.99
C GLU A 422 42.48 46.33 -13.35
N ASN A 423 43.12 45.46 -14.15
CA ASN A 423 43.61 45.77 -15.49
C ASN A 423 42.63 45.37 -16.59
N ASN A 424 41.40 45.01 -16.21
CA ASN A 424 40.37 44.51 -17.12
C ASN A 424 40.70 43.17 -17.80
N GLU A 425 41.68 42.43 -17.27
CA GLU A 425 42.08 41.13 -17.79
C GLU A 425 41.33 39.99 -17.09
N LEU A 426 41.06 38.94 -17.86
CA LEU A 426 40.31 37.79 -17.39
C LEU A 426 41.24 36.82 -16.66
N THR A 427 41.17 36.81 -15.33
CA THR A 427 42.02 35.99 -14.48
C THR A 427 41.23 34.98 -13.67
N PHE A 428 41.93 33.98 -13.13
CA PHE A 428 41.33 32.95 -12.28
C PHE A 428 41.95 32.98 -10.89
N THR A 429 41.12 32.80 -9.86
CA THR A 429 41.59 32.59 -8.48
C THR A 429 41.13 31.24 -7.94
N THR A 430 41.99 30.62 -7.13
CA THR A 430 41.71 29.42 -6.32
C THR A 430 41.78 29.71 -4.82
N ASP A 431 42.07 30.97 -4.43
CA ASP A 431 42.17 31.41 -3.04
C ASP A 431 40.77 31.45 -2.39
N PRO A 432 40.51 30.67 -1.32
CA PRO A 432 39.20 30.58 -0.67
C PRO A 432 38.63 31.93 -0.23
N ASP A 433 39.43 32.79 0.38
CA ASP A 433 38.95 34.07 0.93
C ASP A 433 38.60 35.04 -0.20
N LYS A 434 39.40 35.06 -1.27
CA LYS A 434 39.15 35.84 -2.47
C LYS A 434 37.92 35.35 -3.23
N ILE A 435 37.72 34.03 -3.34
CA ILE A 435 36.52 33.42 -3.92
C ILE A 435 35.28 33.83 -3.11
N GLU A 436 35.32 33.78 -1.77
CA GLU A 436 34.18 34.15 -0.94
C GLU A 436 33.79 35.62 -1.14
N SER A 437 34.78 36.53 -1.09
CA SER A 437 34.57 37.97 -1.27
C SER A 437 33.95 38.30 -2.64
N LEU A 438 34.55 37.77 -3.73
CA LEU A 438 34.06 37.98 -5.08
C LEU A 438 32.68 37.37 -5.32
N THR A 439 32.41 36.19 -4.75
CA THR A 439 31.10 35.54 -4.86
C THR A 439 30.04 36.35 -4.12
N ARG A 440 30.34 36.85 -2.92
CA ARG A 440 29.45 37.72 -2.14
C ARG A 440 29.15 39.00 -2.92
N HIS A 441 30.18 39.63 -3.47
CA HIS A 441 30.03 40.83 -4.29
C HIS A 441 29.15 40.56 -5.52
N HIS A 442 29.40 39.48 -6.26
CA HIS A 442 28.61 39.08 -7.42
C HIS A 442 27.13 38.89 -7.07
N PHE A 443 26.78 38.16 -6.00
CA PHE A 443 25.36 37.96 -5.66
C PHE A 443 24.70 39.24 -5.13
N GLN A 444 25.44 40.11 -4.46
CA GLN A 444 24.94 41.42 -4.03
C GLN A 444 24.69 42.35 -5.21
N SER A 445 25.56 42.36 -6.23
CA SER A 445 25.43 43.20 -7.42
C SER A 445 24.55 42.60 -8.52
N TYR A 446 24.40 41.28 -8.57
CA TYR A 446 23.50 40.60 -9.51
C TYR A 446 22.03 40.76 -9.11
N ALA A 447 21.73 40.75 -7.80
CA ALA A 447 20.37 40.94 -7.29
C ALA A 447 20.02 42.41 -7.02
N SER A 448 21.02 43.31 -6.94
CA SER A 448 20.78 44.75 -6.85
C SER A 448 21.05 45.36 -8.22
N PRO A 449 20.04 45.74 -9.01
CA PRO A 449 20.30 46.55 -10.19
C PRO A 449 21.12 47.78 -9.75
N SER A 450 22.10 48.17 -10.55
CA SER A 450 22.95 49.34 -10.35
C SER A 450 22.16 50.66 -10.22
N GLN A 451 20.84 50.61 -10.41
CA GLN A 451 19.90 51.63 -10.03
C GLN A 451 19.03 51.09 -8.88
N ARG A 452 19.20 51.65 -7.68
CA ARG A 452 18.12 51.64 -6.68
C ARG A 452 16.99 52.47 -7.26
N ASN A 453 16.11 51.87 -8.05
CA ASN A 453 14.85 52.48 -8.40
C ASN A 453 14.03 52.49 -7.12
N TYR A 454 13.99 53.63 -6.43
CA TYR A 454 12.99 53.87 -5.42
C TYR A 454 11.65 53.91 -6.15
N TYR A 455 10.88 52.83 -6.06
CA TYR A 455 9.53 52.77 -6.60
C TYR A 455 8.65 53.67 -5.74
N THR A 456 8.28 54.83 -6.29
CA THR A 456 7.50 55.86 -5.58
C THR A 456 6.05 55.88 -6.04
N SER A 457 5.75 55.31 -7.20
CA SER A 457 4.43 55.11 -7.78
C SER A 457 4.23 53.65 -8.21
N PRO A 458 3.00 53.09 -8.21
CA PRO A 458 2.70 51.80 -8.83
C PRO A 458 3.18 51.69 -10.29
N ASP A 459 3.21 52.82 -11.01
CA ASP A 459 3.72 52.91 -12.39
C ASP A 459 5.22 52.61 -12.53
N ASP A 460 5.97 52.76 -11.43
CA ASP A 460 7.40 52.48 -11.40
C ASP A 460 7.68 50.96 -11.30
N LEU A 461 6.65 50.16 -10.94
CA LEU A 461 6.80 48.72 -10.75
C LEU A 461 6.93 47.98 -12.09
N PRO A 462 7.67 46.86 -12.14
CA PRO A 462 7.73 46.04 -13.34
C PRO A 462 6.33 45.56 -13.78
N PRO A 463 6.07 45.38 -15.09
CA PRO A 463 4.74 45.15 -15.65
C PRO A 463 3.85 44.11 -14.94
N PRO A 464 4.35 42.93 -14.50
CA PRO A 464 3.49 41.94 -13.83
C PRO A 464 3.05 42.35 -12.42
N TRP A 465 3.69 43.36 -11.81
CA TRP A 465 3.37 43.82 -10.45
C TRP A 465 2.50 45.07 -10.44
N ASN A 466 2.47 45.83 -11.54
CA ASN A 466 1.67 47.04 -11.61
C ASN A 466 0.17 46.73 -11.42
N GLU A 467 -0.36 45.71 -12.11
CA GLU A 467 -1.77 45.29 -12.01
C GLU A 467 -2.20 44.83 -10.61
N VAL A 468 -1.26 44.29 -9.81
CA VAL A 468 -1.55 43.75 -8.47
C VAL A 468 -1.64 44.85 -7.41
N TYR A 469 -0.99 45.99 -7.64
CA TYR A 469 -0.86 47.08 -6.67
C TYR A 469 -1.50 48.40 -7.14
N LEU A 470 -2.30 48.36 -8.21
CA LEU A 470 -3.25 49.43 -8.52
C LEU A 470 -4.32 49.50 -7.41
N PRO A 471 -4.72 50.71 -6.95
CA PRO A 471 -5.75 50.88 -5.92
C PRO A 471 -7.12 50.32 -6.27
#